data_AF-A0A921LJ39-F1
#
_entry.id   AF-A0A921LJ39-F1
#
_cell.length_a   1.000
_cell.length_b   1.000
_cell.length_c   1.000
_cell.angle_alpha   90.00
_cell.angle_beta   90.00
_cell.angle_gamma   90.00
#
_symmetry.space_group_name_H-M   'P 1'
#
loop_
_entity.id
_entity.type
_entity.pdbx_description
1 polymer ?
#
loop_
_entity_poly.entity_id
_entity_poly.type
_entity_poly.pdbx_seq_one_letter_code
_entity_poly.pdbx_strand_id
1 'polypeptide(L)'
;MDPQTIRVLQTADVNPKDLTEVQLKEVRKLNFNELDKDTSTRWTYDQYAGVAKKMIDQDAQYRVPYFNAKKIKNMPATVTRDAQTGQVAELEIWDSWPVQDAKTGRVVNYKGYQLMIAMMGIPNQNDAHIYLLYNKYNDNNLNHWKCAGPIFGFNAK
;
A
#
# COMPACT_ATOMS: atom_id res chain seq x y z
N MET A 1 -22.01 -33.01 15.70
CA MET A 1 -20.79 -32.22 15.40
C MET A 1 -19.73 -33.20 14.96
N ASP A 2 -18.95 -32.85 13.95
CA ASP A 2 -17.85 -33.69 13.48
C ASP A 2 -16.71 -33.75 14.53
N PRO A 3 -15.84 -34.77 14.48
CA PRO A 3 -14.78 -34.96 15.47
C PRO A 3 -13.76 -33.82 15.53
N GLN A 4 -13.47 -33.15 14.41
CA GLN A 4 -12.50 -32.05 14.37
C GLN A 4 -13.05 -30.81 15.07
N THR A 5 -14.31 -30.45 14.83
CA THR A 5 -15.01 -29.38 15.55
C THR A 5 -15.00 -29.62 17.06
N ILE A 6 -15.27 -30.84 17.51
CA ILE A 6 -15.23 -31.19 18.95
C ILE A 6 -13.83 -30.98 19.52
N ARG A 7 -12.79 -31.43 18.80
CA ARG A 7 -11.40 -31.28 19.22
C ARG A 7 -10.98 -29.80 19.33
N VAL A 8 -11.41 -28.94 18.41
CA VAL A 8 -11.12 -27.49 18.47
C VAL A 8 -11.77 -26.86 19.70
N LEU A 9 -13.04 -27.15 19.98
CA LEU A 9 -13.71 -26.64 21.18
C LEU A 9 -13.00 -27.08 22.46
N GLN A 10 -12.62 -28.36 22.57
CA GLN A 10 -11.88 -28.88 23.72
C GLN A 10 -10.50 -28.24 23.87
N THR A 11 -9.79 -28.00 22.77
CA THR A 11 -8.47 -27.32 22.79
C THR A 11 -8.61 -25.88 23.27
N ALA A 12 -9.74 -25.23 22.97
CA ALA A 12 -10.08 -23.90 23.45
C ALA A 12 -10.70 -23.89 24.85
N ASP A 13 -10.75 -25.03 25.56
CA ASP A 13 -11.40 -25.22 26.86
C ASP A 13 -12.90 -24.81 26.88
N VAL A 14 -13.59 -25.04 25.76
CA VAL A 14 -15.03 -24.78 25.60
C VAL A 14 -15.80 -26.09 25.66
N ASN A 15 -16.66 -26.23 26.67
CA ASN A 15 -17.58 -27.37 26.79
C ASN A 15 -18.81 -27.16 25.88
N PRO A 16 -19.08 -28.06 24.91
CA PRO A 16 -20.21 -27.90 23.98
C PRO A 16 -21.59 -27.82 24.65
N LYS A 17 -21.74 -28.33 25.88
CA LYS A 17 -23.00 -28.27 26.63
C LYS A 17 -23.33 -26.86 27.11
N ASP A 18 -22.34 -25.99 27.18
CA ASP A 18 -22.49 -24.61 27.65
C ASP A 18 -22.80 -23.64 26.50
N LEU A 19 -22.83 -24.16 25.26
CA LEU A 19 -23.18 -23.39 24.06
C LEU A 19 -24.70 -23.36 23.86
N THR A 20 -25.21 -22.17 23.50
CA THR A 20 -26.59 -22.00 23.04
C THR A 20 -26.84 -22.73 21.72
N GLU A 21 -28.11 -23.02 21.41
CA GLU A 21 -28.48 -23.64 20.13
C GLU A 21 -28.00 -22.82 18.92
N VAL A 22 -28.02 -21.49 19.03
CA VAL A 22 -27.53 -20.58 17.99
C VAL A 22 -26.02 -20.75 17.77
N GLN A 23 -25.23 -20.76 18.85
CA GLN A 23 -23.78 -20.97 18.75
C GLN A 23 -23.44 -22.36 18.20
N LEU A 24 -24.17 -23.40 18.64
CA LEU A 24 -24.00 -24.76 18.12
C LEU A 24 -24.29 -24.83 16.63
N LYS A 25 -25.29 -24.10 16.13
CA LYS A 25 -25.61 -24.02 14.70
C LYS A 25 -24.47 -23.41 13.90
N GLU A 26 -23.83 -22.36 14.39
CA GLU A 26 -22.71 -21.70 13.70
C GLU A 26 -21.42 -22.52 13.75
N VAL A 27 -21.06 -23.06 14.92
CA VAL A 27 -19.85 -23.88 15.08
C VAL A 27 -19.89 -25.14 14.20
N ARG A 28 -21.09 -25.70 13.95
CA ARG A 28 -21.28 -26.83 13.03
C ARG A 28 -20.99 -26.50 11.55
N LYS A 29 -20.86 -25.22 11.19
CA LYS A 29 -20.50 -24.79 9.83
C LYS A 29 -18.99 -24.70 9.60
N LEU A 30 -18.17 -24.87 10.64
CA LEU A 30 -16.72 -24.86 10.48
C LEU A 30 -16.27 -25.98 9.54
N ASN A 31 -15.45 -25.62 8.57
CA ASN A 31 -14.92 -26.54 7.57
C ASN A 31 -13.42 -26.74 7.77
N PHE A 32 -13.03 -27.95 8.15
CA PHE A 32 -11.64 -28.36 8.36
C PHE A 32 -11.10 -29.22 7.21
N ASN A 33 -11.85 -29.35 6.11
CA ASN A 33 -11.42 -30.11 4.96
C ASN A 33 -10.18 -29.48 4.33
N GLU A 34 -9.17 -30.30 4.05
CA GLU A 34 -7.93 -29.88 3.40
C GLU A 34 -7.92 -30.15 1.88
N LEU A 35 -8.93 -30.85 1.34
CA LEU A 35 -8.99 -31.26 -0.07
C LEU A 35 -9.02 -30.09 -1.05
N ASP A 36 -9.63 -28.96 -0.67
CA ASP A 36 -9.72 -27.73 -1.47
C ASP A 36 -8.91 -26.57 -0.86
N LYS A 37 -7.90 -26.89 -0.04
CA LYS A 37 -7.13 -25.87 0.67
C LYS A 37 -6.24 -25.13 -0.32
N ASP A 38 -6.63 -23.90 -0.67
CA ASP A 38 -5.75 -22.97 -1.38
C ASP A 38 -4.40 -22.86 -0.64
N THR A 39 -3.33 -23.23 -1.34
CA THR A 39 -1.96 -23.35 -0.83
C THR A 39 -1.16 -22.06 -0.98
N SER A 40 -1.77 -21.00 -1.50
CA SER A 40 -1.17 -19.67 -1.53
C SER A 40 -0.90 -19.17 -0.10
N THR A 41 0.05 -18.25 0.02
CA THR A 41 0.30 -17.59 1.31
C THR A 41 -0.91 -16.73 1.67
N ARG A 42 -1.49 -16.96 2.84
CA ARG A 42 -2.64 -16.21 3.35
C ARG A 42 -2.23 -15.31 4.48
N TRP A 43 -2.83 -14.11 4.52
CA TRP A 43 -2.83 -13.28 5.71
C TRP A 43 -3.98 -13.71 6.61
N THR A 44 -3.67 -14.51 7.63
CA THR A 44 -4.65 -15.06 8.57
C THR A 44 -5.14 -14.00 9.56
N TYR A 45 -6.27 -14.27 10.21
CA TYR A 45 -6.83 -13.39 11.23
C TYR A 45 -5.86 -13.16 12.41
N ASP A 46 -5.18 -14.21 12.85
CA ASP A 46 -4.16 -14.12 13.92
C ASP A 46 -2.98 -13.24 13.51
N GLN A 47 -2.46 -13.41 12.28
CA GLN A 47 -1.40 -12.55 11.76
C GLN A 47 -1.84 -11.09 11.63
N TYR A 48 -3.11 -10.83 11.25
CA TYR A 48 -3.66 -9.47 11.24
C TYR A 48 -3.66 -8.86 12.64
N ALA A 49 -4.19 -9.59 13.64
CA ALA A 49 -4.20 -9.16 15.03
C ALA A 49 -2.78 -8.90 15.58
N GLY A 50 -1.82 -9.76 15.23
CA GLY A 50 -0.42 -9.60 15.60
C GLY A 50 0.23 -8.34 15.01
N VAL A 51 -0.03 -8.03 13.72
CA VAL A 51 0.45 -6.80 13.09
C VAL A 51 -0.18 -5.57 13.74
N ALA A 52 -1.50 -5.59 13.97
CA ALA A 52 -2.20 -4.50 14.64
C ALA A 52 -1.64 -4.24 16.05
N LYS A 53 -1.35 -5.29 16.80
CA LYS A 53 -0.71 -5.19 18.11
C LYS A 53 0.66 -4.51 18.03
N LYS A 54 1.52 -4.95 17.11
CA LYS A 54 2.86 -4.33 16.91
C LYS A 54 2.77 -2.85 16.53
N MET A 55 1.77 -2.48 15.75
CA MET A 55 1.50 -1.08 15.40
C MET A 55 1.10 -0.26 16.63
N ILE A 56 0.17 -0.75 17.46
CA ILE A 56 -0.28 -0.09 18.70
C ILE A 56 0.87 0.06 19.69
N ASP A 57 1.67 -0.99 19.86
CA ASP A 57 2.81 -1.02 20.77
C ASP A 57 3.97 -0.11 20.29
N GLN A 58 3.87 0.45 19.08
CA GLN A 58 4.93 1.25 18.43
C GLN A 58 6.28 0.54 18.46
N ASP A 59 6.30 -0.74 18.11
CA ASP A 59 7.52 -1.55 18.10
C ASP A 59 8.60 -0.87 17.24
N ALA A 60 9.76 -0.60 17.85
CA ALA A 60 10.84 0.17 17.24
C ALA A 60 11.44 -0.49 15.99
N GLN A 61 11.30 -1.81 15.84
CA GLN A 61 11.76 -2.53 14.64
C GLN A 61 10.88 -2.24 13.42
N TYR A 62 9.59 -1.93 13.62
CA TYR A 62 8.59 -1.88 12.54
C TYR A 62 7.95 -0.51 12.35
N ARG A 63 7.98 0.35 13.38
CA ARG A 63 7.35 1.68 13.30
C ARG A 63 8.01 2.53 12.22
N VAL A 64 7.20 3.30 11.51
CA VAL A 64 7.71 4.36 10.62
C VAL A 64 8.50 5.36 11.48
N PRO A 65 9.74 5.72 11.10
CA PRO A 65 10.52 6.71 11.84
C PRO A 65 9.81 8.05 11.93
N TYR A 66 10.06 8.81 13.00
CA TYR A 66 9.58 10.18 13.06
C TYR A 66 10.33 11.05 12.06
N PHE A 67 9.59 11.89 11.34
CA PHE A 67 10.15 12.89 10.44
C PHE A 67 10.12 14.27 11.10
N ASN A 68 11.14 15.09 10.81
CA ASN A 68 11.13 16.48 11.23
C ASN A 68 10.12 17.28 10.40
N ALA A 69 8.93 17.50 10.94
CA ALA A 69 7.83 18.18 10.25
C ALA A 69 8.23 19.56 9.67
N LYS A 70 9.14 20.30 10.33
CA LYS A 70 9.61 21.62 9.87
C LYS A 70 10.47 21.56 8.59
N LYS A 71 10.91 20.36 8.18
CA LYS A 71 11.73 20.13 6.99
C LYS A 71 10.94 19.55 5.82
N ILE A 72 9.69 19.12 6.07
CA ILE A 72 8.79 18.63 5.02
C ILE A 72 8.30 19.83 4.21
N LYS A 73 8.28 19.67 2.88
CA LYS A 73 7.84 20.68 1.93
C LYS A 73 7.20 20.01 0.72
N ASN A 74 6.31 20.73 0.04
CA ASN A 74 5.79 20.30 -1.24
C ASN A 74 6.92 20.19 -2.26
N MET A 75 6.80 19.24 -3.18
CA MET A 75 7.79 19.01 -4.22
C MET A 75 7.65 20.08 -5.31
N PRO A 76 8.66 20.92 -5.60
CA PRO A 76 8.49 22.04 -6.54
C PRO A 76 8.05 21.63 -7.95
N ALA A 77 8.40 20.40 -8.38
CA ALA A 77 7.99 19.84 -9.66
C ALA A 77 6.48 19.61 -9.80
N THR A 78 5.72 19.66 -8.70
CA THR A 78 4.26 19.47 -8.74
C THR A 78 3.49 20.74 -9.08
N VAL A 79 4.16 21.89 -9.14
CA VAL A 79 3.63 23.08 -9.80
C VAL A 79 3.82 22.91 -11.31
N THR A 80 2.84 22.28 -11.96
CA THR A 80 2.93 21.85 -13.36
C THR A 80 1.55 21.89 -14.03
N ARG A 81 1.49 21.60 -15.32
CA ARG A 81 0.21 21.50 -16.03
C ARG A 81 -0.56 20.27 -15.59
N ASP A 82 -1.76 20.50 -15.08
CA ASP A 82 -2.74 19.47 -14.76
C ASP A 82 -3.21 18.73 -16.04
N ALA A 83 -3.42 17.42 -15.93
CA ALA A 83 -3.83 16.55 -17.01
C ALA A 83 -5.30 16.74 -17.39
N GLN A 84 -6.19 17.08 -16.46
CA GLN A 84 -7.61 17.29 -16.76
C GLN A 84 -7.86 18.65 -17.43
N THR A 85 -7.27 19.70 -16.87
CA THR A 85 -7.52 21.09 -17.28
C THR A 85 -6.51 21.64 -18.28
N GLY A 86 -5.32 21.05 -18.37
CA GLY A 86 -4.20 21.56 -19.18
C GLY A 86 -3.56 22.85 -18.64
N GLN A 87 -4.02 23.36 -17.50
CA GLN A 87 -3.55 24.60 -16.88
C GLN A 87 -2.49 24.32 -15.82
N VAL A 88 -1.60 25.29 -15.57
CA VAL A 88 -0.64 25.18 -14.46
C VAL A 88 -1.40 25.28 -13.14
N ALA A 89 -1.20 24.30 -12.27
CA ALA A 89 -1.78 24.23 -10.93
C ALA A 89 -0.76 23.67 -9.95
N GLU A 90 -1.06 23.79 -8.65
CA GLU A 90 -0.33 23.09 -7.60
C GLU A 90 -0.95 21.70 -7.42
N LEU A 91 -0.22 20.66 -7.85
CA LEU A 91 -0.63 19.27 -7.70
C LEU A 91 -0.05 18.68 -6.42
N GLU A 92 -0.76 17.72 -5.83
CA GLU A 92 -0.18 16.79 -4.86
C GLU A 92 0.37 15.55 -5.58
N ILE A 93 1.24 14.81 -4.90
CA ILE A 93 1.91 13.61 -5.42
C ILE A 93 1.81 12.50 -4.36
N TRP A 94 1.43 11.29 -4.78
CA TRP A 94 1.32 10.12 -3.89
C TRP A 94 2.06 8.91 -4.45
N ASP A 95 1.36 7.82 -4.78
CA ASP A 95 1.91 6.57 -5.30
C ASP A 95 2.89 6.85 -6.45
N SER A 96 4.15 6.47 -6.22
CA SER A 96 5.27 6.78 -7.11
C SER A 96 6.21 5.60 -7.19
N TRP A 97 6.75 5.35 -8.39
CA TRP A 97 7.69 4.25 -8.63
C TRP A 97 8.82 4.68 -9.58
N PRO A 98 10.08 4.29 -9.28
CA PRO A 98 11.19 4.57 -10.16
C PRO A 98 11.15 3.69 -11.41
N VAL A 99 11.71 4.19 -12.51
CA VAL A 99 12.09 3.30 -13.61
C VAL A 99 13.28 2.46 -13.14
N GLN A 100 13.08 1.16 -13.03
CA GLN A 100 14.01 0.24 -12.40
C GLN A 100 14.29 -0.99 -13.27
N ASP A 101 15.46 -1.59 -13.07
CA ASP A 101 15.81 -2.85 -13.71
C ASP A 101 14.89 -3.97 -13.22
N ALA A 102 14.26 -4.68 -14.16
CA ALA A 102 13.20 -5.65 -13.84
C ALA A 102 13.68 -6.87 -13.05
N LYS A 103 14.98 -7.20 -13.10
CA LYS A 103 15.55 -8.36 -12.40
C LYS A 103 16.06 -8.00 -11.01
N THR A 104 16.64 -6.81 -10.85
CA THR A 104 17.37 -6.39 -9.65
C THR A 104 16.64 -5.36 -8.81
N GLY A 105 15.62 -4.68 -9.35
CA GLY A 105 14.92 -3.57 -8.69
C GLY A 105 15.77 -2.31 -8.52
N ARG A 106 16.94 -2.22 -9.15
CA ARG A 106 17.80 -1.03 -9.05
C ARG A 106 17.29 0.10 -9.94
N VAL A 107 17.33 1.34 -9.43
CA VAL A 107 16.98 2.54 -10.21
C VAL A 107 17.90 2.67 -11.42
N VAL A 108 17.31 2.82 -12.61
CA VAL A 108 18.04 2.90 -13.88
C VAL A 108 18.66 4.28 -14.08
N ASN A 109 19.91 4.31 -14.54
CA ASN A 109 20.52 5.53 -15.09
C ASN A 109 20.16 5.65 -16.58
N TYR A 110 19.12 6.44 -16.88
CA TYR A 110 18.71 6.72 -18.24
C TYR A 110 19.39 7.99 -18.75
N LYS A 111 20.45 7.83 -19.55
CA LYS A 111 21.19 8.94 -20.18
C LYS A 111 21.62 10.04 -19.19
N GLY A 112 22.04 9.65 -17.98
CA GLY A 112 22.46 10.57 -16.91
C GLY A 112 21.34 11.03 -15.97
N TYR A 113 20.14 10.46 -16.07
CA TYR A 113 18.98 10.80 -15.25
C TYR A 113 18.40 9.59 -14.52
N GLN A 114 17.83 9.83 -13.35
CA GLN A 114 16.88 8.94 -12.69
C GLN A 114 15.45 9.40 -13.03
N LEU A 115 14.59 8.43 -13.30
CA LEU A 115 13.21 8.66 -13.73
C LEU A 115 12.24 8.08 -12.70
N MET A 116 11.14 8.78 -12.46
CA MET A 116 10.05 8.36 -11.58
C MET A 116 8.72 8.57 -12.30
N ILE A 117 7.83 7.60 -12.24
CA ILE A 117 6.43 7.77 -12.59
C ILE A 117 5.66 7.95 -11.30
N ALA A 118 4.76 8.92 -11.25
CA ALA A 118 3.98 9.20 -10.06
C ALA A 118 2.54 9.56 -10.40
N MET A 119 1.63 9.20 -9.50
CA MET A 119 0.28 9.75 -9.51
C MET A 119 0.30 11.17 -8.95
N MET A 120 -0.30 12.10 -9.69
CA MET A 120 -0.45 13.50 -9.30
C MET A 120 -1.82 14.02 -9.71
N GLY A 121 -2.30 15.03 -8.99
CA GLY A 121 -3.57 15.70 -9.27
C GLY A 121 -3.85 16.85 -8.30
N ILE A 122 -4.86 17.66 -8.61
CA ILE A 122 -5.32 18.75 -7.75
C ILE A 122 -6.03 18.15 -6.53
N PRO A 123 -5.63 18.54 -5.31
CA PRO A 123 -6.22 17.99 -4.09
C PRO A 123 -7.73 18.22 -4.02
N ASN A 124 -8.44 17.27 -3.39
CA ASN A 124 -9.89 17.26 -3.23
C ASN A 124 -10.69 17.19 -4.54
N GLN A 125 -10.09 16.70 -5.62
CA GLN A 125 -10.75 16.42 -6.89
C GLN A 125 -10.58 14.95 -7.27
N ASN A 126 -11.45 14.44 -8.13
CA ASN A 126 -11.23 13.14 -8.77
C ASN A 126 -10.26 13.33 -9.94
N ASP A 127 -9.01 13.59 -9.58
CA ASP A 127 -7.92 13.91 -10.49
C ASP A 127 -6.74 13.00 -10.15
N ALA A 128 -6.58 11.95 -10.95
CA ALA A 128 -5.62 10.88 -10.68
C ALA A 128 -4.97 10.43 -12.00
N HIS A 129 -3.92 11.14 -12.40
CA HIS A 129 -3.18 10.84 -13.62
C HIS A 129 -1.70 10.59 -13.32
N ILE A 130 -1.04 9.85 -14.21
CA ILE A 130 0.38 9.52 -14.06
C ILE A 130 1.27 10.49 -14.84
N TYR A 131 2.32 10.95 -14.16
CA TYR A 131 3.28 11.93 -14.66
C TYR A 131 4.68 11.31 -14.69
N LEU A 132 5.50 11.78 -15.63
CA LEU A 132 6.92 11.47 -15.63
C LEU A 132 7.70 12.59 -14.93
N LEU A 133 8.43 12.23 -13.88
CA LEU A 133 9.38 13.10 -13.19
C LEU A 133 10.81 12.63 -13.45
N TYR A 134 11.76 13.55 -13.44
CA TYR A 134 13.16 13.24 -13.67
C TYR A 134 14.09 14.15 -12.85
N ASN A 135 15.24 13.59 -12.48
CA ASN A 135 16.35 14.31 -11.86
C ASN A 135 17.68 13.73 -12.36
N LYS A 136 18.81 14.43 -12.19
CA LYS A 136 20.13 13.86 -12.47
C LYS A 136 20.34 12.59 -11.64
N TYR A 137 20.95 11.58 -12.25
CA TYR A 137 21.19 10.32 -11.56
C TYR A 137 22.10 10.57 -10.33
N ASN A 138 21.71 10.04 -9.17
CA ASN A 138 22.33 10.28 -7.86
C ASN A 138 22.25 11.71 -7.30
N ASP A 139 21.42 12.59 -7.87
CA ASP A 139 21.13 13.89 -7.27
C ASP A 139 20.03 13.75 -6.19
N ASN A 140 20.38 14.09 -4.95
CA ASN A 140 19.52 13.94 -3.78
C ASN A 140 18.73 15.22 -3.44
N ASN A 141 18.86 16.29 -4.22
CA ASN A 141 18.14 17.52 -3.95
C ASN A 141 16.70 17.45 -4.49
N LEU A 142 15.72 17.44 -3.58
CA LEU A 142 14.29 17.44 -3.94
C LEU A 142 13.92 18.58 -4.89
N ASN A 143 14.58 19.73 -4.80
CA ASN A 143 14.30 20.89 -5.65
C ASN A 143 14.77 20.73 -7.10
N HIS A 144 15.64 19.77 -7.39
CA HIS A 144 16.18 19.58 -8.74
C HIS A 144 15.31 18.67 -9.61
N TRP A 145 14.33 17.99 -9.01
CA TRP A 145 13.35 17.25 -9.77
C TRP A 145 12.52 18.16 -10.68
N LYS A 146 12.20 17.65 -11.85
CA LYS A 146 11.38 18.32 -12.86
C LYS A 146 10.26 17.38 -13.30
N CYS A 147 9.15 17.98 -13.73
CA CYS A 147 8.03 17.25 -14.33
C CYS A 147 8.10 17.37 -15.85
N ALA A 148 8.04 16.23 -16.55
CA ALA A 148 7.95 16.15 -18.01
C ALA A 148 6.49 16.22 -18.51
N GLY A 149 5.53 16.24 -17.59
CA GLY A 149 4.09 16.28 -17.87
C GLY A 149 3.39 14.93 -17.71
N PRO A 150 2.07 14.90 -17.94
CA PRO A 150 1.28 13.69 -17.87
C PRO A 150 1.64 12.76 -19.03
N ILE A 151 1.80 11.46 -18.74
CA ILE A 151 2.26 10.47 -19.72
C ILE A 151 1.27 10.34 -20.89
N PHE A 152 -0.03 10.49 -20.62
CA PHE A 152 -1.09 10.36 -21.62
C PHE A 152 -1.63 11.70 -22.13
N GLY A 153 -0.94 12.81 -21.85
CA GLY A 153 -1.31 14.14 -22.32
C GLY A 153 -2.42 14.81 -21.50
N PHE A 154 -3.05 15.83 -22.12
CA PHE A 154 -4.02 16.71 -21.48
C PHE A 154 -5.46 16.41 -21.93
N ASN A 155 -6.43 16.95 -21.19
CA ASN A 155 -7.86 16.65 -21.32
C ASN A 155 -8.15 15.15 -21.14
N ALA A 156 -7.36 14.48 -20.31
CA ALA A 156 -7.64 13.13 -19.88
C ALA A 156 -8.94 13.15 -19.07
N LYS A 157 -9.90 12.30 -19.45
CA LYS A 157 -11.18 12.17 -18.75
C LYS A 157 -11.09 11.16 -17.61
#